data_AF-A0A9E4LTM7-F1
#
_entry.id   AF-A0A9E4LTM7-F1
#
_cell.length_a   1.000
_cell.length_b   1.000
_cell.length_c   1.000
_cell.angle_alpha   90.00
_cell.angle_beta   90.00
_cell.angle_gamma   90.00
#
_symmetry.space_group_name_H-M   'P 1'
#
loop_
_entity.id
_entity.type
_entity.pdbx_description
1 polymer ?
#
loop_
_entity_poly.entity_id
_entity_poly.type
_entity_poly.pdbx_seq_one_letter_code
_entity_poly.pdbx_strand_id
1 'polypeptide(L)'
;MGWKRRAAVAVLAGAAALAAPGPAPAQELRAILSRAISDFDRGRLEASAAGFDRVAELAPGVAPQLWQRGITLYYVGRYADCREQFESHRTVNPNDVENAAWHFLCVARQESAASALAALLPVGPDPRIPMTEIYRMFRGEMTPEEVLAAGERGGERGEFYAHLYVGLYHEALGRAGEARTHITAAADERFRAVGGYMQMVARVHRIELDRAR
;
A
#
# COMPACT_ATOMS: atom_id res chain seq x y z
N MET A 1 -20.79 61.51 -48.14
CA MET A 1 -20.69 60.20 -47.46
C MET A 1 -19.41 59.49 -47.86
N GLY A 2 -18.35 59.53 -47.04
CA GLY A 2 -17.08 58.83 -47.30
C GLY A 2 -16.84 57.75 -46.26
N TRP A 3 -16.89 56.48 -46.65
CA TRP A 3 -16.74 55.35 -45.73
C TRP A 3 -15.27 54.92 -45.70
N LYS A 4 -14.56 55.23 -44.61
CA LYS A 4 -13.18 54.76 -44.38
C LYS A 4 -13.20 53.30 -43.93
N ARG A 5 -12.64 52.40 -44.74
CA ARG A 5 -12.36 51.01 -44.33
C ARG A 5 -11.14 51.01 -43.39
N ARG A 6 -11.32 50.55 -42.14
CA ARG A 6 -10.22 50.28 -41.20
C ARG A 6 -9.78 48.83 -41.39
N ALA A 7 -8.51 48.62 -41.69
CA ALA A 7 -7.89 47.29 -41.70
C ALA A 7 -7.59 46.87 -40.24
N ALA A 8 -8.08 45.71 -39.83
CA ALA A 8 -7.75 45.10 -38.55
C ALA A 8 -6.50 44.23 -38.73
N VAL A 9 -5.44 44.52 -37.97
CA VAL A 9 -4.26 43.69 -37.86
C VAL A 9 -4.54 42.62 -36.81
N ALA A 10 -4.62 41.36 -37.22
CA ALA A 10 -4.74 40.23 -36.31
C ALA A 10 -3.34 39.87 -35.78
N VAL A 11 -3.13 40.03 -34.48
CA VAL A 11 -1.93 39.54 -33.78
C VAL A 11 -2.17 38.07 -33.42
N LEU A 12 -1.48 37.16 -34.11
CA LEU A 12 -1.44 35.75 -33.75
C LEU A 12 -0.45 35.57 -32.59
N ALA A 13 -0.96 35.47 -31.38
CA ALA A 13 -0.19 35.00 -30.23
C ALA A 13 -0.04 33.47 -30.34
N GLY A 14 1.13 33.00 -30.76
CA GLY A 14 1.47 31.57 -30.76
C GLY A 14 1.67 31.08 -29.32
N ALA A 15 0.73 30.29 -28.82
CA ALA A 15 0.92 29.51 -27.60
C ALA A 15 1.91 28.37 -27.88
N ALA A 16 3.13 28.46 -27.36
CA ALA A 16 4.06 27.35 -27.34
C ALA A 16 3.48 26.27 -26.41
N ALA A 17 2.95 25.19 -26.99
CA ALA A 17 2.60 24.00 -26.23
C ALA A 17 3.90 23.40 -25.68
N LEU A 18 4.10 23.50 -24.36
CA LEU A 18 5.13 22.72 -23.67
C LEU A 18 4.76 21.25 -23.86
N ALA A 19 5.51 20.55 -24.70
CA ALA A 19 5.40 19.11 -24.82
C ALA A 19 5.61 18.49 -23.43
N ALA A 20 4.66 17.66 -22.99
CA ALA A 20 4.80 16.92 -21.74
C ALA A 20 6.14 16.16 -21.78
N PRO A 21 6.93 16.19 -20.69
CA PRO A 21 8.19 15.44 -20.65
C PRO A 21 7.90 13.96 -20.97
N GLY A 22 8.69 13.39 -21.87
CA GLY A 22 8.63 11.95 -22.17
C GLY A 22 8.90 11.11 -20.92
N PRO A 23 8.61 9.79 -20.96
CA PRO A 23 8.82 8.92 -19.81
C PRO A 23 10.27 9.00 -19.33
N ALA A 24 10.47 9.08 -18.01
CA ALA A 24 11.80 9.13 -17.43
C ALA A 24 12.61 7.86 -17.80
N PRO A 25 13.93 7.97 -17.97
CA PRO A 25 14.77 6.80 -18.24
C PRO A 25 14.59 5.72 -17.17
N ALA A 26 14.53 4.45 -17.57
CA ALA A 26 14.28 3.33 -16.65
C ALA A 26 15.29 3.24 -15.47
N GLN A 27 16.51 3.74 -15.68
CA GLN A 27 17.54 3.80 -14.62
C GLN A 27 17.19 4.83 -13.54
N GLU A 28 16.63 5.98 -13.92
CA GLU A 28 16.20 7.03 -13.00
C GLU A 28 15.04 6.52 -12.13
N LEU A 29 14.01 5.93 -12.75
CA LEU A 29 12.87 5.34 -12.04
C LEU A 29 13.34 4.28 -11.02
N ARG A 30 14.28 3.41 -11.41
CA ARG A 30 14.84 2.39 -10.52
C ARG A 30 15.59 3.00 -9.34
N ALA A 31 16.33 4.09 -9.56
CA ALA A 31 17.07 4.78 -8.50
C ALA A 31 16.11 5.42 -7.48
N ILE A 32 15.05 6.08 -7.95
CA ILE A 32 14.01 6.68 -7.10
C ILE A 32 13.30 5.58 -6.30
N LEU A 33 12.87 4.51 -6.95
CA LEU A 33 12.20 3.38 -6.31
C LEU A 33 13.07 2.72 -5.23
N SER A 34 14.34 2.48 -5.54
CA SER A 34 15.29 1.87 -4.59
C SER A 34 15.49 2.77 -3.36
N ARG A 35 15.58 4.09 -3.56
CA ARG A 35 15.66 5.05 -2.47
C ARG A 35 14.38 5.06 -1.63
N ALA A 36 13.20 5.06 -2.26
CA ALA A 36 11.91 5.05 -1.56
C ALA A 36 11.74 3.82 -0.65
N ILE A 37 12.13 2.63 -1.12
CA ILE A 37 12.16 1.39 -0.32
C ILE A 37 13.15 1.52 0.83
N SER A 38 14.33 2.09 0.58
CA SER A 38 15.37 2.30 1.59
C SER A 38 14.96 3.33 2.65
N ASP A 39 14.19 4.35 2.27
CA ASP A 39 13.61 5.35 3.17
C ASP A 39 12.53 4.70 4.05
N PHE A 40 11.70 3.82 3.48
CA PHE A 40 10.70 3.05 4.23
C PHE A 40 11.33 2.19 5.32
N ASP A 41 12.33 1.37 4.99
CA ASP A 41 13.02 0.48 5.95
C ASP A 41 13.67 1.25 7.12
N ARG A 42 14.08 2.50 6.88
CA ARG A 42 14.67 3.37 7.91
C ARG A 42 13.62 4.22 8.65
N GLY A 43 12.33 4.01 8.40
CA GLY A 43 11.24 4.74 9.02
C GLY A 43 11.13 6.21 8.57
N ARG A 44 11.75 6.58 7.44
CA ARG A 44 11.58 7.91 6.82
C ARG A 44 10.35 7.89 5.90
N LEU A 45 9.18 7.78 6.50
CA LEU A 45 7.92 7.46 5.83
C LEU A 45 7.50 8.53 4.82
N GLU A 46 7.63 9.81 5.16
CA GLU A 46 7.30 10.93 4.29
C GLU A 46 8.22 11.00 3.05
N ALA A 47 9.52 10.77 3.25
CA ALA A 47 10.48 10.71 2.15
C ALA A 47 10.22 9.51 1.23
N SER A 48 9.87 8.35 1.83
CA SER A 48 9.45 7.17 1.08
C SER A 48 8.21 7.45 0.23
N ALA A 49 7.18 8.08 0.81
CA ALA A 49 5.94 8.42 0.11
C ALA A 49 6.22 9.33 -1.10
N ALA A 50 7.02 10.38 -0.90
CA ALA A 50 7.41 11.29 -1.97
C ALA A 50 8.17 10.58 -3.09
N GLY A 51 9.06 9.63 -2.76
CA GLY A 51 9.77 8.83 -3.74
C GLY A 51 8.83 7.94 -4.57
N PHE A 52 7.89 7.24 -3.93
CA PHE A 52 6.92 6.42 -4.63
C PHE A 52 5.96 7.24 -5.50
N ASP A 53 5.46 8.38 -4.99
CA ASP A 53 4.63 9.31 -5.76
C ASP A 53 5.37 9.80 -7.00
N ARG A 54 6.65 10.13 -6.87
CA ARG A 54 7.46 10.58 -8.00
C ARG A 54 7.58 9.52 -9.09
N VAL A 55 7.71 8.24 -8.72
CA VAL A 55 7.72 7.14 -9.70
C VAL A 55 6.36 7.03 -10.39
N ALA A 56 5.25 7.14 -9.64
CA ALA A 56 3.90 7.08 -10.20
C ALA A 56 3.61 8.24 -11.18
N GLU A 57 4.09 9.45 -10.88
CA GLU A 57 3.99 10.61 -11.78
C GLU A 57 4.78 10.43 -13.08
N LEU A 58 6.04 9.98 -12.97
CA LEU A 58 6.94 9.82 -14.11
C LEU A 58 6.59 8.61 -14.98
N ALA A 59 5.92 7.61 -14.41
CA ALA A 59 5.50 6.40 -15.10
C ALA A 59 4.08 5.98 -14.66
N PRO A 60 3.02 6.65 -15.13
CA PRO A 60 1.64 6.35 -14.73
C PRO A 60 1.21 4.90 -15.01
N GLY A 61 1.74 4.27 -16.08
CA GLY A 61 1.48 2.86 -16.37
C GLY A 61 2.10 1.89 -15.35
N VAL A 62 3.12 2.33 -14.60
CA VAL A 62 3.76 1.55 -13.54
C VAL A 62 3.05 1.71 -12.20
N ALA A 63 2.32 2.81 -12.00
CA ALA A 63 1.67 3.16 -10.74
C ALA A 63 0.79 2.04 -10.15
N PRO A 64 -0.03 1.31 -10.93
CA PRO A 64 -0.80 0.18 -10.38
C PRO A 64 0.07 -0.94 -9.81
N GLN A 65 1.32 -1.10 -10.23
CA GLN A 65 2.22 -2.15 -9.70
C GLN A 65 2.94 -1.76 -8.40
N LEU A 66 2.86 -0.49 -7.98
CA LEU A 66 3.57 0.04 -6.81
C LEU A 66 2.78 -0.23 -5.51
N TRP A 67 2.49 -1.48 -5.18
CA TRP A 67 1.77 -1.82 -3.94
C TRP A 67 2.48 -1.33 -2.67
N GLN A 68 3.82 -1.23 -2.68
CA GLN A 68 4.58 -0.65 -1.58
C GLN A 68 4.20 0.81 -1.32
N ARG A 69 3.84 1.56 -2.38
CA ARG A 69 3.33 2.93 -2.25
C ARG A 69 2.09 2.94 -1.37
N GLY A 70 1.14 2.02 -1.58
CA GLY A 70 -0.09 1.93 -0.80
C GLY A 70 0.20 1.70 0.68
N ILE A 71 1.11 0.78 0.98
CA ILE A 71 1.59 0.54 2.35
C ILE A 71 2.23 1.81 2.93
N THR A 72 3.11 2.49 2.19
CA THR A 72 3.72 3.74 2.68
C THR A 72 2.68 4.83 2.92
N LEU A 73 1.67 4.97 2.05
CA LEU A 73 0.58 5.93 2.19
C LEU A 73 -0.26 5.69 3.45
N TYR A 74 -0.46 4.42 3.84
CA TYR A 74 -1.08 4.07 5.12
C TYR A 74 -0.32 4.70 6.29
N TYR A 75 1.01 4.53 6.32
CA TYR A 75 1.83 5.04 7.44
C TYR A 75 1.92 6.56 7.50
N VAL A 76 1.86 7.27 6.36
CA VAL A 76 1.81 8.74 6.35
C VAL A 76 0.40 9.31 6.46
N GLY A 77 -0.59 8.48 6.78
CA GLY A 77 -1.97 8.90 7.04
C GLY A 77 -2.78 9.32 5.80
N ARG A 78 -2.28 9.04 4.60
CA ARG A 78 -2.97 9.31 3.32
C ARG A 78 -3.88 8.16 2.95
N TYR A 79 -4.88 7.89 3.80
CA TYR A 79 -5.71 6.68 3.70
C TYR A 79 -6.59 6.64 2.44
N ALA A 80 -7.08 7.79 1.96
CA ALA A 80 -7.82 7.86 0.70
C ALA A 80 -6.96 7.41 -0.50
N ASP A 81 -5.76 8.00 -0.64
CA ASP A 81 -4.81 7.63 -1.69
C ASP A 81 -4.35 6.18 -1.55
N CYS A 82 -4.20 5.69 -0.31
CA CYS A 82 -3.90 4.29 -0.06
C CYS A 82 -5.00 3.37 -0.58
N ARG A 83 -6.27 3.67 -0.26
CA ARG A 83 -7.43 2.91 -0.73
C ARG A 83 -7.43 2.84 -2.25
N GLU A 84 -7.30 3.98 -2.93
CA GLU A 84 -7.24 4.05 -4.40
C GLU A 84 -6.07 3.25 -4.97
N GLN A 85 -4.90 3.26 -4.31
CA GLN A 85 -3.74 2.48 -4.73
C GLN A 85 -4.01 0.97 -4.75
N PHE A 86 -4.72 0.42 -3.76
CA PHE A 86 -5.05 -1.00 -3.70
C PHE A 86 -6.26 -1.39 -4.56
N GLU A 87 -7.20 -0.47 -4.79
CA GLU A 87 -8.24 -0.64 -5.82
C GLU A 87 -7.60 -0.74 -7.22
N SER A 88 -6.61 0.10 -7.51
CA SER A 88 -5.83 0.07 -8.75
C SER A 88 -4.94 -1.17 -8.86
N HIS A 89 -4.21 -1.53 -7.80
CA HIS A 89 -3.31 -2.69 -7.80
C HIS A 89 -4.03 -4.02 -8.00
N ARG A 90 -5.28 -4.14 -7.57
CA ARG A 90 -6.12 -5.32 -7.84
C ARG A 90 -6.22 -5.65 -9.34
N THR A 91 -6.14 -4.67 -10.23
CA THR A 91 -6.15 -4.91 -11.69
C THR A 91 -4.90 -5.63 -12.20
N VAL A 92 -3.81 -5.60 -11.42
CA VAL A 92 -2.54 -6.26 -11.72
C VAL A 92 -2.53 -7.69 -11.16
N ASN A 93 -2.96 -7.86 -9.90
CA ASN A 93 -3.02 -9.17 -9.25
C ASN A 93 -4.35 -9.34 -8.47
N PRO A 94 -5.39 -9.91 -9.11
CA PRO A 94 -6.70 -10.07 -8.47
C PRO A 94 -6.77 -11.20 -7.44
N ASN A 95 -5.70 -12.00 -7.30
CA ASN A 95 -5.62 -13.12 -6.35
C ASN A 95 -4.81 -12.77 -5.09
N ASP A 96 -4.28 -11.54 -4.99
CA ASP A 96 -3.48 -11.16 -3.84
C ASP A 96 -4.35 -10.84 -2.62
N VAL A 97 -4.30 -11.72 -1.62
CA VAL A 97 -4.96 -11.49 -0.32
C VAL A 97 -4.35 -10.29 0.40
N GLU A 98 -3.04 -10.04 0.23
CA GLU A 98 -2.38 -8.90 0.88
C GLU A 98 -2.97 -7.58 0.38
N ASN A 99 -3.23 -7.45 -0.93
CA ASN A 99 -3.92 -6.29 -1.51
C ASN A 99 -5.28 -6.02 -0.85
N ALA A 100 -6.11 -7.06 -0.68
CA ALA A 100 -7.42 -6.89 -0.04
C ALA A 100 -7.30 -6.54 1.45
N ALA A 101 -6.35 -7.14 2.16
CA ALA A 101 -6.08 -6.82 3.56
C ALA A 101 -5.61 -5.38 3.72
N TRP A 102 -4.66 -4.90 2.90
CA TRP A 102 -4.21 -3.50 2.98
C TRP A 102 -5.28 -2.49 2.57
N HIS A 103 -6.09 -2.80 1.57
CA HIS A 103 -7.29 -2.01 1.26
C HIS A 103 -8.20 -1.90 2.48
N PHE A 104 -8.50 -3.02 3.14
CA PHE A 104 -9.29 -3.03 4.38
C PHE A 104 -8.68 -2.12 5.44
N LEU A 105 -7.37 -2.20 5.69
CA LEU A 105 -6.69 -1.38 6.68
C LEU A 105 -6.82 0.11 6.37
N CYS A 106 -6.68 0.50 5.11
CA CYS A 106 -6.82 1.89 4.70
C CYS A 106 -8.26 2.42 4.87
N VAL A 107 -9.27 1.63 4.50
CA VAL A 107 -10.67 1.99 4.77
C VAL A 107 -10.95 2.03 6.27
N ALA A 108 -10.39 1.10 7.06
CA ALA A 108 -10.62 1.05 8.50
C ALA A 108 -10.06 2.29 9.22
N ARG A 109 -8.90 2.78 8.80
CA ARG A 109 -8.28 4.00 9.32
C ARG A 109 -8.95 5.28 8.84
N GLN A 110 -9.47 5.27 7.61
CA GLN A 110 -10.20 6.40 7.05
C GLN A 110 -11.58 6.56 7.68
N GLU A 111 -12.24 5.43 7.96
CA GLU A 111 -13.65 5.38 8.35
C GLU A 111 -13.84 4.48 9.58
N SER A 112 -13.98 3.17 9.38
CA SER A 112 -14.23 2.20 10.45
C SER A 112 -13.98 0.78 9.97
N ALA A 113 -13.76 -0.16 10.89
CA ALA A 113 -13.67 -1.58 10.57
C ALA A 113 -14.95 -2.13 9.89
N ALA A 114 -16.13 -1.60 10.24
CA ALA A 114 -17.38 -2.00 9.62
C ALA A 114 -17.44 -1.56 8.14
N SER A 115 -17.03 -0.32 7.84
CA SER A 115 -16.88 0.16 6.45
C SER A 115 -15.87 -0.69 5.69
N ALA A 116 -14.75 -1.04 6.33
CA ALA A 116 -13.71 -1.84 5.71
C ALA A 116 -14.17 -3.26 5.34
N LEU A 117 -14.96 -3.90 6.21
CA LEU A 117 -15.58 -5.19 5.93
C LEU A 117 -16.57 -5.09 4.76
N ALA A 118 -17.42 -4.06 4.75
CA ALA A 118 -18.38 -3.83 3.68
C ALA A 118 -17.70 -3.55 2.32
N ALA A 119 -16.52 -2.93 2.35
CA ALA A 119 -15.71 -2.60 1.18
C ALA A 119 -14.60 -3.63 0.87
N LEU A 120 -14.61 -4.80 1.51
CA LEU A 120 -13.53 -5.78 1.32
C LEU A 120 -13.45 -6.21 -0.14
N LEU A 121 -12.26 -6.07 -0.73
CA LEU A 121 -12.05 -6.42 -2.13
C LEU A 121 -12.17 -7.94 -2.35
N PRO A 122 -12.81 -8.38 -3.45
CA PRO A 122 -12.86 -9.79 -3.80
C PRO A 122 -11.50 -10.26 -4.30
N VAL A 123 -11.09 -11.44 -3.81
CA VAL A 123 -9.83 -12.10 -4.14
C VAL A 123 -10.10 -13.47 -4.74
N GLY A 124 -9.36 -13.85 -5.78
CA GLY A 124 -9.35 -15.23 -6.28
C GLY A 124 -8.51 -16.18 -5.42
N PRO A 125 -8.15 -17.37 -5.92
CA PRO A 125 -7.39 -18.34 -5.14
C PRO A 125 -5.93 -17.90 -4.94
N ASP A 126 -5.49 -17.86 -3.69
CA ASP A 126 -4.10 -17.64 -3.29
C ASP A 126 -3.51 -18.95 -2.71
N PRO A 127 -2.52 -19.58 -3.38
CA PRO A 127 -1.98 -20.87 -2.96
C PRO A 127 -1.04 -20.78 -1.74
N ARG A 128 -0.66 -19.58 -1.31
CA ARG A 128 0.23 -19.38 -0.17
C ARG A 128 -0.52 -19.68 1.13
N ILE A 129 0.12 -20.38 2.04
CA ILE A 129 -0.43 -20.64 3.38
C ILE A 129 0.04 -19.50 4.31
N PRO A 130 -0.84 -18.83 5.10
CA PRO A 130 -2.27 -19.09 5.30
C PRO A 130 -3.19 -18.03 4.66
N MET A 131 -2.98 -17.68 3.38
CA MET A 131 -3.67 -16.54 2.76
C MET A 131 -5.18 -16.72 2.65
N THR A 132 -5.65 -17.94 2.40
CA THR A 132 -7.09 -18.23 2.38
C THR A 132 -7.72 -17.98 3.76
N GLU A 133 -7.06 -18.40 4.82
CA GLU A 133 -7.49 -18.19 6.20
C GLU A 133 -7.45 -16.72 6.60
N ILE A 134 -6.39 -16.00 6.23
CA ILE A 134 -6.28 -14.54 6.43
C ILE A 134 -7.48 -13.84 5.76
N TYR A 135 -7.77 -14.16 4.50
CA TYR A 135 -8.90 -13.55 3.80
C TYR A 135 -10.24 -13.83 4.49
N ARG A 136 -10.47 -15.06 4.95
CA ARG A 136 -11.68 -15.44 5.70
C ARG A 136 -11.76 -14.74 7.06
N MET A 137 -10.64 -14.48 7.72
CA MET A 137 -10.61 -13.69 8.97
C MET A 137 -11.07 -12.26 8.70
N PHE A 138 -10.56 -11.60 7.65
CA PHE A 138 -11.00 -10.25 7.27
C PHE A 138 -12.48 -10.20 6.82
N ARG A 139 -13.06 -11.33 6.40
CA ARG A 139 -14.51 -11.49 6.16
C ARG A 139 -15.35 -11.74 7.41
N GLY A 140 -14.73 -11.95 8.57
CA GLY A 140 -15.40 -12.33 9.81
C GLY A 140 -15.84 -13.81 9.85
N GLU A 141 -15.26 -14.66 9.01
CA GLU A 141 -15.63 -16.08 8.84
C GLU A 141 -14.64 -17.05 9.50
N MET A 142 -13.60 -16.53 10.15
CA MET A 142 -12.52 -17.28 10.76
C MET A 142 -11.90 -16.47 11.89
N THR A 143 -11.45 -17.13 12.96
CA THR A 143 -10.83 -16.45 14.10
C THR A 143 -9.32 -16.26 13.91
N PRO A 144 -8.69 -15.31 14.63
CA PRO A 144 -7.24 -15.16 14.65
C PRO A 144 -6.50 -16.46 15.01
N GLU A 145 -7.01 -17.25 15.96
CA GLU A 145 -6.40 -18.50 16.41
C GLU A 145 -6.35 -19.54 15.30
N GLU A 146 -7.40 -19.64 14.49
CA GLU A 146 -7.44 -20.54 13.32
C GLU A 146 -6.42 -20.12 12.25
N VAL A 147 -6.23 -18.80 12.04
CA VAL A 147 -5.21 -18.26 11.14
C VAL A 147 -3.81 -18.59 11.64
N LEU A 148 -3.54 -18.42 12.94
CA LEU A 148 -2.25 -18.76 13.55
C LEU A 148 -1.94 -20.24 13.39
N ALA A 149 -2.90 -21.13 13.69
CA ALA A 149 -2.74 -22.57 13.49
C ALA A 149 -2.49 -22.93 12.01
N ALA A 150 -3.10 -22.22 11.07
CA ALA A 150 -2.80 -22.38 9.64
C ALA A 150 -1.40 -21.89 9.26
N GLY A 151 -0.97 -20.77 9.84
CA GLY A 151 0.38 -20.25 9.69
C GLY A 151 1.45 -21.25 10.10
N GLU A 152 1.29 -21.90 11.25
CA GLU A 152 2.20 -22.93 11.75
C GLU A 152 2.36 -24.09 10.75
N ARG A 153 1.27 -24.55 10.12
CA ARG A 153 1.32 -25.58 9.08
C ARG A 153 2.03 -25.11 7.80
N GLY A 154 2.05 -23.80 7.55
CA GLY A 154 2.76 -23.18 6.44
C GLY A 154 4.26 -22.98 6.69
N GLY A 155 4.79 -23.45 7.83
CA GLY A 155 6.17 -23.26 8.23
C GLY A 155 6.51 -21.81 8.55
N GLU A 156 7.80 -21.48 8.58
CA GLU A 156 8.29 -20.16 9.04
C GLU A 156 7.67 -18.98 8.26
N ARG A 157 7.50 -19.14 6.93
CA ARG A 157 6.83 -18.12 6.10
C ARG A 157 5.35 -17.98 6.46
N GLY A 158 4.65 -19.09 6.71
CA GLY A 158 3.24 -19.08 7.08
C GLY A 158 3.04 -18.44 8.45
N GLU A 159 3.88 -18.78 9.43
CA GLU A 159 3.88 -18.21 10.78
C GLU A 159 4.09 -16.69 10.75
N PHE A 160 5.07 -16.22 9.96
CA PHE A 160 5.31 -14.80 9.75
C PHE A 160 4.05 -14.07 9.26
N TYR A 161 3.42 -14.57 8.20
CA TYR A 161 2.25 -13.92 7.61
C TYR A 161 1.02 -14.00 8.51
N ALA A 162 0.82 -15.11 9.23
CA ALA A 162 -0.25 -15.23 10.21
C ALA A 162 -0.12 -14.14 11.28
N HIS A 163 1.06 -14.02 11.90
CA HIS A 163 1.29 -12.99 12.91
C HIS A 163 1.14 -11.57 12.36
N LEU A 164 1.69 -11.28 11.18
CA LEU A 164 1.57 -9.96 10.57
C LEU A 164 0.11 -9.58 10.39
N TYR A 165 -0.69 -10.43 9.73
CA TYR A 165 -2.05 -10.09 9.37
C TYR A 165 -3.04 -10.18 10.54
N VAL A 166 -2.82 -11.08 11.49
CA VAL A 166 -3.57 -11.08 12.75
C VAL A 166 -3.31 -9.79 13.53
N GLY A 167 -2.05 -9.35 13.63
CA GLY A 167 -1.69 -8.10 14.30
C GLY A 167 -2.37 -6.88 13.68
N LEU A 168 -2.31 -6.76 12.35
CA LEU A 168 -2.97 -5.68 11.60
C LEU A 168 -4.50 -5.73 11.73
N TYR A 169 -5.08 -6.93 11.74
CA TYR A 169 -6.52 -7.10 11.96
C TYR A 169 -6.95 -6.62 13.35
N HIS A 170 -6.23 -7.02 14.40
CA HIS A 170 -6.50 -6.52 15.76
C HIS A 170 -6.38 -5.00 15.86
N GLU A 171 -5.39 -4.40 15.20
CA GLU A 171 -5.24 -2.94 15.15
C GLU A 171 -6.47 -2.27 14.54
N ALA A 172 -6.94 -2.76 13.39
CA ALA A 172 -8.11 -2.21 12.72
C ALA A 172 -9.39 -2.32 13.58
N LEU A 173 -9.45 -3.30 14.48
CA LEU A 173 -10.53 -3.49 15.46
C LEU A 173 -10.33 -2.71 16.77
N GLY A 174 -9.28 -1.89 16.90
CA GLY A 174 -8.98 -1.12 18.10
C GLY A 174 -8.41 -1.95 19.26
N ARG A 175 -7.98 -3.19 19.00
CA ARG A 175 -7.44 -4.14 20.00
C ARG A 175 -5.92 -4.00 20.10
N ALA A 176 -5.48 -2.87 20.67
CA ALA A 176 -4.08 -2.46 20.65
C ALA A 176 -3.11 -3.44 21.35
N GLY A 177 -3.56 -4.14 22.40
CA GLY A 177 -2.74 -5.11 23.12
C GLY A 177 -2.40 -6.33 22.25
N GLU A 178 -3.42 -6.95 21.67
CA GLU A 178 -3.28 -8.10 20.77
C GLU A 178 -2.53 -7.73 19.49
N ALA A 179 -2.83 -6.56 18.92
CA ALA A 179 -2.11 -6.04 17.75
C ALA A 179 -0.60 -5.99 18.02
N ARG A 180 -0.21 -5.40 19.15
CA ARG A 180 1.19 -5.28 19.57
C ARG A 180 1.85 -6.64 19.76
N THR A 181 1.17 -7.61 20.36
CA THR A 181 1.70 -8.97 20.56
C THR A 181 2.09 -9.59 19.23
N HIS A 182 1.18 -9.58 18.26
CA HIS A 182 1.40 -10.26 16.99
C HIS A 182 2.32 -9.48 16.04
N ILE A 183 2.25 -8.15 16.02
CA ILE A 183 3.21 -7.33 15.27
C ILE A 183 4.63 -7.50 15.83
N THR A 184 4.80 -7.57 17.15
CA THR A 184 6.11 -7.85 17.75
C THR A 184 6.65 -9.21 17.32
N ALA A 185 5.80 -10.25 17.29
CA ALA A 185 6.19 -11.56 16.81
C ALA A 185 6.59 -11.54 15.32
N ALA A 186 5.80 -10.88 14.46
CA ALA A 186 6.10 -10.75 13.03
C ALA A 186 7.36 -9.93 12.73
N ALA A 187 7.70 -8.97 13.61
CA ALA A 187 8.90 -8.14 13.51
C ALA A 187 10.18 -8.84 13.99
N ASP A 188 10.09 -10.07 14.49
CA ASP A 188 11.24 -10.84 14.94
C ASP A 188 12.27 -11.03 13.80
N GLU A 189 13.54 -11.05 14.19
CA GLU A 189 14.67 -11.17 13.28
C GLU A 189 14.70 -12.52 12.54
N ARG A 190 14.18 -13.59 13.14
CA ARG A 190 14.11 -14.91 12.50
C ARG A 190 13.37 -14.85 11.17
N PHE A 191 12.33 -14.01 11.09
CA PHE A 191 11.52 -13.89 9.88
C PHE A 191 12.14 -13.03 8.78
N ARG A 192 13.31 -12.39 9.01
CA ARG A 192 13.93 -11.49 8.02
C ARG A 192 14.14 -12.18 6.66
N ALA A 193 14.59 -13.44 6.67
CA ALA A 193 14.86 -14.19 5.45
C ALA A 193 13.60 -14.59 4.68
N VAL A 194 12.48 -14.84 5.38
CA VAL A 194 11.24 -15.32 4.75
C VAL A 194 10.26 -14.20 4.43
N GLY A 195 10.17 -13.16 5.25
CA GLY A 195 9.17 -12.10 5.11
C GLY A 195 9.57 -10.97 4.15
N GLY A 196 10.85 -10.82 3.83
CA GLY A 196 11.32 -9.84 2.84
C GLY A 196 10.82 -8.42 3.12
N TYR A 197 10.17 -7.79 2.14
CA TYR A 197 9.59 -6.45 2.33
C TYR A 197 8.56 -6.40 3.44
N MET A 198 7.73 -7.43 3.57
CA MET A 198 6.71 -7.46 4.61
C MET A 198 7.30 -7.60 6.00
N GLN A 199 8.51 -8.17 6.15
CA GLN A 199 9.20 -8.14 7.44
C GLN A 199 9.69 -6.73 7.79
N MET A 200 10.14 -5.95 6.79
CA MET A 200 10.42 -4.53 6.98
C MET A 200 9.18 -3.78 7.43
N VAL A 201 8.02 -4.07 6.82
CA VAL A 201 6.72 -3.53 7.25
C VAL A 201 6.43 -3.89 8.70
N ALA A 202 6.54 -5.16 9.12
CA ALA A 202 6.30 -5.57 10.49
C ALA A 202 7.18 -4.79 11.49
N ARG A 203 8.48 -4.61 11.17
CA ARG A 203 9.42 -3.83 11.98
C ARG A 203 9.05 -2.36 12.07
N VAL A 204 8.73 -1.72 10.94
CA VAL A 204 8.29 -0.31 10.89
C VAL A 204 6.99 -0.14 11.67
N HIS A 205 6.03 -1.04 11.47
CA HIS A 205 4.74 -1.03 12.17
C HIS A 205 4.91 -1.11 13.69
N ARG A 206 5.81 -1.99 14.16
CA ARG A 206 6.14 -2.09 15.59
C ARG A 206 6.65 -0.76 16.16
N ILE A 207 7.52 -0.07 15.42
CA ILE A 207 8.06 1.23 15.81
C ILE A 207 6.94 2.28 15.89
N GLU A 208 6.02 2.31 14.91
CA GLU A 208 4.90 3.23 14.92
C GLU A 208 3.92 2.96 16.07
N LEU A 209 3.65 1.69 16.38
CA LEU A 209 2.86 1.29 17.57
C LEU A 209 3.50 1.73 18.89
N ASP A 210 4.82 1.86 18.95
CA ASP A 210 5.56 2.37 20.11
C ASP A 210 5.48 3.89 20.23
N ARG A 211 5.38 4.60 19.11
CA ARG A 211 5.27 6.07 19.05
C ARG A 211 3.88 6.60 19.37
N ALA A 212 2.84 5.81 19.13
CA ALA A 212 1.44 6.18 19.38
C ALA A 212 1.02 6.09 20.87
N ARG A 213 1.98 5.90 21.80
CA ARG A 213 1.78 5.89 23.26
C ARG A 213 1.85 7.31 23.84
#